data_AF-A0A9Q0IWM8-F1
#
_entry.id   AF-A0A9Q0IWM8-F1
#
_cell.length_a   1.000
_cell.length_b   1.000
_cell.length_c   1.000
_cell.angle_alpha   90.00
_cell.angle_beta   90.00
_cell.angle_gamma   90.00
#
_symmetry.space_group_name_H-M   'P 1'
#
loop_
_entity.id
_entity.type
_entity.pdbx_description
1 polymer ?
#
loop_
_entity_poly.entity_id
_entity_poly.type
_entity_poly.pdbx_seq_one_letter_code
_entity_poly.pdbx_strand_id
1 'polypeptide(L)'
;MKEIKRENGQVKQPLKGEKEKAVDPETLLLVKKVKKKKKKKHKRVKMYHRSSQTPCPHPGMGGLEFGPYFHVEKQPNGGALVAHAYTAQLGALSPGQRHKFAQEFVTLAFSEDSSKAAHYVMGIVHGAASYLPDFLDYFSSKFPSAPVKMEILGKKDIETTTMANFYSQGKHPSVVKRSYSHGTYRAGAMRQISLVGAVDEEVGDYFPEFLGMLEESPFLKRTLPWGTFSNLRQMDPTESDDGPIMWVRPGEQMIPVADIPKSPFKRRR
;
A
#
# COMPACT_ATOMS: atom_id res chain seq x y z
N MET A 1 -14.34 -65.13 8.29
CA MET A 1 -13.42 -65.84 7.38
C MET A 1 -13.03 -64.87 6.28
N LYS A 2 -11.78 -64.45 6.07
CA LYS A 2 -10.48 -65.11 6.29
C LYS A 2 -9.61 -64.33 7.27
N GLU A 3 -9.02 -65.06 8.21
CA GLU A 3 -7.92 -64.65 9.08
C GLU A 3 -6.59 -64.85 8.34
N ILE A 4 -5.59 -63.99 8.57
CA ILE A 4 -4.18 -64.41 8.75
C ILE A 4 -3.56 -63.52 9.83
N LYS A 5 -3.24 -64.14 10.97
CA LYS A 5 -2.39 -63.64 12.06
C LYS A 5 -0.92 -64.02 11.82
N ARG A 6 -0.02 -63.25 12.47
CA ARG A 6 1.31 -63.58 13.09
C ARG A 6 2.20 -62.33 12.90
N GLU A 7 2.49 -61.49 13.89
CA GLU A 7 3.13 -61.61 15.21
C GLU A 7 4.66 -61.88 15.18
N ASN A 8 5.36 -61.04 15.95
CA ASN A 8 6.73 -61.11 16.48
C ASN A 8 7.83 -60.36 15.73
N GLY A 9 8.46 -59.47 16.50
CA GLY A 9 9.46 -58.50 16.06
C GLY A 9 10.89 -58.93 16.33
N GLN A 10 11.81 -58.05 15.94
CA GLN A 10 13.11 -57.88 16.59
C GLN A 10 13.74 -56.57 16.14
N VAL A 11 14.05 -55.71 17.11
CA VAL A 11 14.95 -54.57 17.00
C VAL A 11 16.38 -55.12 16.83
N LYS A 12 17.11 -54.64 15.82
CA LYS A 12 18.58 -54.73 15.79
C LYS A 12 19.18 -53.35 15.48
N GLN A 13 20.02 -52.92 16.41
CA GLN A 13 20.92 -51.77 16.37
C GLN A 13 22.15 -52.04 15.47
N PRO A 14 22.97 -51.02 15.15
CA PRO A 14 23.75 -50.94 13.92
C PRO A 14 25.11 -51.64 14.02
N LEU A 15 25.55 -52.25 12.92
CA LEU A 15 26.90 -52.79 12.79
C LEU A 15 27.81 -51.80 12.06
N LYS A 16 28.92 -51.53 12.74
CA LYS A 16 30.10 -50.75 12.40
C LYS A 16 30.90 -51.47 11.31
N GLY A 17 31.39 -50.74 10.31
CA GLY A 17 32.28 -51.27 9.27
C GLY A 17 32.97 -50.14 8.52
N GLU A 18 34.18 -49.80 8.96
CA GLU A 18 35.09 -48.89 8.28
C GLU A 18 35.56 -49.47 6.94
N LYS A 19 35.67 -48.60 5.93
CA LYS A 19 36.78 -48.60 4.96
C LYS A 19 36.79 -47.26 4.23
N GLU A 20 37.74 -46.41 4.62
CA GLU A 20 38.17 -45.25 3.87
C GLU A 20 38.55 -45.65 2.44
N LYS A 21 38.08 -44.88 1.45
CA LYS A 21 38.69 -44.84 0.12
C LYS A 21 39.29 -43.45 -0.07
N ALA A 22 40.61 -43.42 -0.13
CA ALA A 22 41.43 -42.28 -0.45
C ALA A 22 41.00 -41.66 -1.81
N VAL A 23 40.82 -40.35 -1.83
CA VAL A 23 40.58 -39.59 -3.05
C VAL A 23 41.94 -39.12 -3.58
N ASP A 24 42.22 -39.50 -4.82
CA ASP A 24 43.43 -39.28 -5.60
C ASP A 24 43.78 -37.77 -5.77
N PRO A 25 45.03 -37.31 -5.55
CA PRO A 25 45.40 -35.89 -5.51
C PRO A 25 45.37 -35.17 -6.87
N GLU A 26 45.21 -35.86 -8.00
CA GLU A 26 45.26 -35.23 -9.33
C GLU A 26 43.98 -34.48 -9.73
N THR A 27 42.85 -34.73 -9.07
CA THR A 27 41.57 -34.07 -9.40
C THR A 27 41.43 -32.66 -8.81
N LEU A 28 42.29 -32.27 -7.88
CA LEU A 28 42.27 -30.95 -7.22
C LEU A 28 43.12 -29.88 -7.93
N LEU A 29 43.93 -30.28 -8.93
CA LEU A 29 44.87 -29.40 -9.64
C LEU A 29 44.35 -28.85 -10.98
N LEU A 30 43.24 -29.38 -11.51
CA LEU A 30 42.67 -28.95 -12.80
C LEU A 30 41.57 -27.87 -12.73
N VAL A 31 41.12 -27.48 -11.53
CA VAL A 31 40.11 -26.40 -11.37
C VAL A 31 40.72 -25.07 -10.89
N LYS A 32 42.02 -25.04 -10.53
CA LYS A 32 42.67 -23.85 -9.95
C LYS A 32 43.54 -23.02 -10.90
N LYS A 33 43.63 -23.34 -12.20
CA LYS A 33 44.48 -22.56 -13.13
C LYS A 33 43.88 -22.37 -14.53
N VAL A 34 42.76 -21.66 -14.63
CA VAL A 34 42.45 -20.87 -15.85
C VAL A 34 41.88 -19.50 -15.48
N LYS A 35 42.68 -18.48 -15.79
CA LYS A 35 42.34 -17.07 -16.04
C LYS A 35 41.90 -16.20 -14.85
N LYS A 36 42.94 -15.77 -14.12
CA LYS A 36 43.22 -14.40 -13.64
C LYS A 36 42.30 -13.34 -14.31
N LYS A 37 41.13 -13.07 -13.72
CA LYS A 37 40.25 -11.97 -14.14
C LYS A 37 40.76 -10.69 -13.49
N LYS A 38 41.32 -9.81 -14.33
CA LYS A 38 41.78 -8.46 -13.99
C LYS A 38 40.74 -7.78 -13.10
N LYS A 39 41.09 -7.41 -11.87
CA LYS A 39 40.23 -6.66 -10.93
C LYS A 39 40.01 -5.27 -11.51
N LYS A 40 39.03 -5.13 -12.41
CA LYS A 40 38.62 -3.84 -12.96
C LYS A 40 37.88 -3.12 -11.83
N LYS A 41 38.52 -2.10 -11.24
CA LYS A 41 37.86 -1.14 -10.35
C LYS A 41 36.58 -0.69 -11.06
N HIS A 42 35.41 -1.10 -10.59
CA HIS A 42 34.16 -0.48 -11.01
C HIS A 42 34.17 0.93 -10.43
N LYS A 43 34.73 1.87 -11.20
CA LYS A 43 34.48 3.29 -11.00
C LYS A 43 32.97 3.44 -11.22
N ARG A 44 32.24 3.77 -10.15
CA ARG A 44 30.80 4.01 -10.21
C ARG A 44 30.57 5.11 -11.24
N VAL A 45 30.16 4.73 -12.45
CA VAL A 45 29.75 5.70 -13.46
C VAL A 45 28.41 6.22 -12.97
N LYS A 46 28.42 7.39 -12.32
CA LYS A 46 27.22 8.22 -12.23
C LYS A 46 26.92 8.63 -13.67
N MET A 47 26.07 7.89 -14.37
CA MET A 47 25.41 8.42 -15.56
C MET A 47 24.39 9.43 -15.05
N TYR A 48 24.81 10.68 -14.92
CA TYR A 48 23.88 11.77 -15.11
C TYR A 48 23.53 11.73 -16.59
N HIS A 49 22.40 11.12 -16.93
CA HIS A 49 21.79 11.36 -18.22
C HIS A 49 21.21 12.77 -18.17
N ARG A 50 22.09 13.78 -18.34
CA ARG A 50 21.64 15.12 -18.70
C ARG A 50 21.29 15.05 -20.17
N SER A 51 20.10 14.52 -20.48
CA SER A 51 19.51 14.79 -21.77
C SER A 51 19.36 16.30 -21.82
N SER A 52 20.12 16.93 -22.71
CA SER A 52 19.90 18.31 -23.07
C SER A 52 18.66 18.32 -23.96
N GLN A 53 17.51 18.08 -23.34
CA GLN A 53 16.22 18.38 -23.95
C GLN A 53 16.04 19.88 -23.78
N THR A 54 16.03 20.61 -24.88
CA THR A 54 15.38 21.91 -24.93
C THR A 54 14.00 21.74 -24.29
N PRO A 55 13.65 22.39 -23.17
CA PRO A 55 12.37 22.16 -22.53
C PRO A 55 11.29 22.70 -23.45
N CYS A 56 10.58 21.82 -24.15
CA CYS A 56 9.20 22.13 -24.48
C CYS A 56 8.49 22.33 -23.13
N PRO A 57 7.84 23.47 -22.87
CA PRO A 57 7.09 23.65 -21.65
C PRO A 57 6.08 22.51 -21.54
N HIS A 58 6.05 21.80 -20.41
CA HIS A 58 5.01 20.80 -20.18
C HIS A 58 3.63 21.49 -20.22
N PRO A 59 2.57 20.80 -20.68
CA PRO A 59 1.24 21.39 -20.79
C PRO A 59 0.80 22.06 -19.49
N GLY A 60 0.23 23.27 -19.57
CA GLY A 60 -0.28 24.00 -18.41
C GLY A 60 0.76 24.63 -17.48
N MET A 61 2.07 24.50 -17.74
CA MET A 61 3.13 25.07 -16.89
C MET A 61 3.37 26.58 -17.10
N GLY A 62 2.79 27.17 -18.14
CA GLY A 62 2.97 28.60 -18.45
C GLY A 62 2.19 29.50 -17.49
N GLY A 63 2.85 30.51 -16.92
CA GLY A 63 2.20 31.56 -16.14
C GLY A 63 1.81 31.20 -14.70
N LEU A 64 2.28 30.07 -14.17
CA LEU A 64 2.04 29.66 -12.78
C LEU A 64 2.81 30.55 -11.80
N GLU A 65 2.12 31.14 -10.81
CA GLU A 65 2.72 31.96 -9.74
C GLU A 65 3.77 31.15 -8.97
N PHE A 66 3.52 29.86 -8.78
CA PHE A 66 4.36 28.97 -7.98
C PHE A 66 5.16 27.96 -8.80
N GLY A 67 5.39 28.23 -10.09
CA GLY A 67 6.11 27.34 -11.03
C GLY A 67 7.34 26.59 -10.45
N PRO A 68 8.23 27.23 -9.66
CA PRO A 68 9.39 26.54 -9.06
C PRO A 68 9.09 25.36 -8.12
N TYR A 69 7.85 25.26 -7.62
CA TYR A 69 7.41 24.18 -6.71
C TYR A 69 6.74 23.00 -7.45
N PHE A 70 6.52 23.14 -8.76
CA PHE A 70 5.98 22.10 -9.63
C PHE A 70 7.09 21.28 -10.26
N HIS A 71 6.95 19.95 -10.20
CA HIS A 71 7.87 19.03 -10.86
C HIS A 71 7.07 18.11 -11.77
N VAL A 72 7.44 18.03 -13.04
CA VAL A 72 6.78 17.13 -14.00
C VAL A 72 7.74 16.00 -14.35
N GLU A 73 7.28 14.78 -14.17
CA GLU A 73 7.98 13.58 -14.61
C GLU A 73 7.32 13.02 -15.87
N LYS A 74 8.12 12.68 -16.87
CA LYS A 74 7.68 11.83 -18.00
C LYS A 74 8.15 10.41 -17.76
N GLN A 75 7.21 9.48 -17.59
CA GLN A 75 7.52 8.08 -17.31
C GLN A 75 8.40 7.51 -18.46
N PRO A 76 9.58 6.93 -18.18
CA PRO A 76 10.56 6.62 -19.23
C PRO A 76 10.14 5.58 -20.29
N ASN A 77 9.20 4.69 -19.96
CA ASN A 77 8.82 3.55 -20.80
C ASN A 77 7.51 3.78 -21.57
N GLY A 78 6.48 4.29 -20.90
CA GLY A 78 5.14 4.57 -21.42
C GLY A 78 4.90 6.05 -21.75
N GLY A 79 5.81 6.96 -21.36
CA GLY A 79 5.77 8.37 -21.78
C GLY A 79 4.68 9.23 -21.14
N ALA A 80 3.88 8.69 -20.21
CA ALA A 80 2.86 9.42 -19.49
C ALA A 80 3.46 10.52 -18.58
N LEU A 81 2.71 11.59 -18.35
CA LEU A 81 3.12 12.70 -17.50
C LEU A 81 2.54 12.60 -16.10
N VAL A 82 3.36 12.81 -15.08
CA VAL A 82 2.97 12.86 -13.67
C VAL A 82 3.39 14.19 -13.08
N ALA A 83 2.44 14.90 -12.46
CA ALA A 83 2.71 16.14 -11.76
C ALA A 83 3.05 15.85 -10.29
N HIS A 84 4.09 16.48 -9.78
CA HIS A 84 4.55 16.31 -8.40
C HIS A 84 4.70 17.65 -7.69
N ALA A 85 4.39 17.63 -6.40
CA ALA A 85 4.71 18.68 -5.44
C ALA A 85 5.25 18.05 -4.15
N TYR A 86 6.07 18.79 -3.41
CA TYR A 86 6.70 18.30 -2.19
C TYR A 86 6.37 19.19 -1.01
N THR A 87 5.66 18.66 -0.01
CA THR A 87 5.24 19.44 1.18
C THR A 87 6.43 20.10 1.90
N ALA A 88 7.59 19.44 1.91
CA ALA A 88 8.82 20.02 2.46
C ALA A 88 9.24 21.34 1.77
N GLN A 89 9.03 21.47 0.46
CA GLN A 89 9.32 22.70 -0.29
C GLN A 89 8.22 23.75 -0.05
N LEU A 90 6.96 23.31 -0.04
CA LEU A 90 5.81 24.18 0.25
C LEU A 90 5.83 24.76 1.67
N GLY A 91 6.64 24.18 2.57
CA GLY A 91 6.94 24.71 3.89
C GLY A 91 7.40 26.17 3.87
N ALA A 92 8.10 26.61 2.81
CA ALA A 92 8.56 27.98 2.64
C ALA A 92 7.45 28.99 2.30
N LEU A 93 6.29 28.50 1.84
CA LEU A 93 5.15 29.35 1.48
C LEU A 93 4.30 29.66 2.72
N SER A 94 3.75 30.88 2.77
CA SER A 94 2.74 31.25 3.76
C SER A 94 1.45 30.43 3.61
N PRO A 95 0.59 30.34 4.63
CA PRO A 95 -0.67 29.60 4.54
C PRO A 95 -1.55 30.04 3.35
N GLY A 96 -1.65 31.36 3.10
CA GLY A 96 -2.40 31.89 1.96
C GLY A 96 -1.79 31.51 0.60
N GLN A 97 -0.47 31.54 0.49
CA GLN A 97 0.24 31.08 -0.72
C GLN A 97 0.06 29.58 -0.94
N ARG A 98 0.06 28.74 0.11
CA ARG A 98 -0.21 27.30 -0.03
C ARG A 98 -1.62 27.01 -0.57
N HIS A 99 -2.61 27.82 -0.18
CA HIS A 99 -3.96 27.69 -0.73
C HIS A 99 -4.00 28.04 -2.23
N LYS A 100 -3.32 29.12 -2.64
CA LYS A 100 -3.20 29.48 -4.07
C LYS A 100 -2.38 28.43 -4.84
N PHE A 101 -1.29 27.93 -4.28
CA PHE A 101 -0.52 26.82 -4.85
C PHE A 101 -1.41 25.60 -5.08
N ALA A 102 -2.22 25.19 -4.09
CA ALA A 102 -3.11 24.05 -4.24
C ALA A 102 -4.18 24.27 -5.33
N GLN A 103 -4.65 25.51 -5.54
CA GLN A 103 -5.52 25.85 -6.67
C GLN A 103 -4.79 25.56 -7.99
N GLU A 104 -3.60 26.14 -8.19
CA GLU A 104 -2.82 25.95 -9.41
C GLU A 104 -2.47 24.46 -9.63
N PHE A 105 -2.10 23.74 -8.57
CA PHE A 105 -1.73 22.33 -8.63
C PHE A 105 -2.88 21.44 -9.06
N VAL A 106 -4.05 21.60 -8.45
CA VAL A 106 -5.23 20.81 -8.81
C VAL A 106 -5.70 21.18 -10.22
N THR A 107 -5.67 22.46 -10.61
CA THR A 107 -5.98 22.89 -11.99
C THR A 107 -5.04 22.27 -13.01
N LEU A 108 -3.73 22.22 -12.73
CA LEU A 108 -2.75 21.58 -13.61
C LEU A 108 -3.00 20.07 -13.70
N ALA A 109 -3.17 19.39 -12.56
CA ALA A 109 -3.33 17.94 -12.50
C ALA A 109 -4.60 17.46 -13.24
N PHE A 110 -5.67 18.25 -13.21
CA PHE A 110 -6.92 17.98 -13.95
C PHE A 110 -7.02 18.69 -15.30
N SER A 111 -5.93 19.27 -15.80
CA SER A 111 -5.95 19.94 -17.11
C SER A 111 -6.14 18.93 -18.24
N GLU A 112 -6.96 19.32 -19.21
CA GLU A 112 -7.30 18.52 -20.40
C GLU A 112 -6.83 19.20 -21.67
N ASP A 113 -6.56 18.40 -22.70
CA ASP A 113 -6.28 18.89 -24.05
C ASP A 113 -7.56 19.30 -24.81
N SER A 114 -7.40 19.73 -26.06
CA SER A 114 -8.52 20.11 -26.92
C SER A 114 -9.49 18.96 -27.23
N SER A 115 -9.07 17.72 -27.03
CA SER A 115 -9.90 16.51 -27.18
C SER A 115 -10.55 16.05 -25.88
N LYS A 116 -10.43 16.82 -24.78
CA LYS A 116 -10.93 16.46 -23.44
C LYS A 116 -10.20 15.26 -22.80
N ALA A 117 -8.97 15.00 -23.23
CA ALA A 117 -8.12 14.00 -22.60
C ALA A 117 -7.22 14.67 -21.55
N ALA A 118 -7.08 14.05 -20.37
CA ALA A 118 -6.20 14.55 -19.32
C ALA A 118 -4.73 14.57 -19.77
N HIS A 119 -4.04 15.69 -19.54
CA HIS A 119 -2.62 15.81 -19.83
C HIS A 119 -1.74 14.98 -18.90
N TYR A 120 -2.14 14.93 -17.62
CA TYR A 120 -1.42 14.25 -16.56
C TYR A 120 -2.20 13.02 -16.11
N VAL A 121 -1.53 11.87 -16.02
CA VAL A 121 -2.18 10.63 -15.56
C VAL A 121 -2.31 10.57 -14.04
N MET A 122 -1.51 11.37 -13.33
CA MET A 122 -1.50 11.40 -11.87
C MET A 122 -0.91 12.71 -11.36
N GLY A 123 -1.46 13.21 -10.24
CA GLY A 123 -0.88 14.26 -9.42
C GLY A 123 -0.47 13.70 -8.06
N ILE A 124 0.76 13.93 -7.62
CA ILE A 124 1.29 13.44 -6.33
C ILE A 124 1.78 14.62 -5.50
N VAL A 125 1.18 14.80 -4.32
CA VAL A 125 1.69 15.76 -3.32
C VAL A 125 2.38 14.99 -2.20
N HIS A 126 3.70 14.91 -2.28
CA HIS A 126 4.52 14.13 -1.36
C HIS A 126 4.43 14.70 0.06
N GLY A 127 4.07 13.86 1.02
CA GLY A 127 3.95 14.21 2.44
C GLY A 127 2.69 15.00 2.80
N ALA A 128 1.73 15.19 1.88
CA ALA A 128 0.55 16.02 2.14
C ALA A 128 -0.38 15.48 3.24
N ALA A 129 -0.34 14.18 3.51
CA ALA A 129 -1.14 13.51 4.52
C ALA A 129 -0.45 13.42 5.90
N SER A 130 0.74 14.00 6.09
CA SER A 130 1.53 13.83 7.33
C SER A 130 0.89 14.45 8.57
N TYR A 131 -0.10 15.31 8.41
CA TYR A 131 -0.84 15.94 9.49
C TYR A 131 -1.98 15.07 10.03
N LEU A 132 -2.39 14.05 9.27
CA LEU A 132 -3.48 13.15 9.66
C LEU A 132 -2.97 12.11 10.68
N PRO A 133 -3.84 11.64 11.59
CA PRO A 133 -3.49 10.57 12.50
C PRO A 133 -3.34 9.23 11.77
N ASP A 134 -2.81 8.22 12.46
CA ASP A 134 -3.00 6.83 12.03
C ASP A 134 -4.49 6.49 12.07
N PHE A 135 -5.07 6.16 10.91
CA PHE A 135 -6.52 5.97 10.81
C PHE A 135 -6.99 4.79 11.66
N LEU A 136 -6.25 3.68 11.67
CA LEU A 136 -6.67 2.51 12.44
C LEU A 136 -6.60 2.77 13.94
N ASP A 137 -5.56 3.46 14.41
CA ASP A 137 -5.45 3.86 15.81
C ASP A 137 -6.56 4.85 16.21
N TYR A 138 -6.83 5.84 15.35
CA TYR A 138 -7.91 6.82 15.53
C TYR A 138 -9.28 6.14 15.62
N PHE A 139 -9.66 5.36 14.61
CA PHE A 139 -10.97 4.71 14.54
C PHE A 139 -11.11 3.60 15.60
N SER A 140 -10.04 2.87 15.92
CA SER A 140 -10.07 1.89 17.01
C SER A 140 -10.30 2.54 18.37
N SER A 141 -9.84 3.77 18.58
CA SER A 141 -9.96 4.47 19.87
C SER A 141 -11.28 5.23 19.99
N LYS A 142 -11.69 5.94 18.94
CA LYS A 142 -12.90 6.77 18.93
C LYS A 142 -14.16 5.98 18.60
N PHE A 143 -14.06 4.97 17.74
CA PHE A 143 -15.20 4.17 17.25
C PHE A 143 -14.93 2.66 17.39
N PRO A 144 -14.57 2.17 18.60
CA PRO A 144 -14.12 0.79 18.80
C PRO A 144 -15.15 -0.27 18.38
N SER A 145 -16.44 0.05 18.53
CA SER A 145 -17.57 -0.84 18.23
C SER A 145 -18.04 -0.74 16.77
N ALA A 146 -17.48 0.16 15.96
CA ALA A 146 -17.90 0.32 14.56
C ALA A 146 -17.74 -1.01 13.81
N PRO A 147 -18.76 -1.47 13.08
CA PRO A 147 -18.69 -2.73 12.36
C PRO A 147 -17.73 -2.62 11.18
N VAL A 148 -16.86 -3.62 11.02
CA VAL A 148 -15.98 -3.76 9.87
C VAL A 148 -16.07 -5.16 9.30
N LYS A 149 -16.00 -5.27 7.98
CA LYS A 149 -15.96 -6.55 7.27
C LYS A 149 -14.51 -6.85 6.90
N MET A 150 -13.97 -7.97 7.36
CA MET A 150 -12.62 -8.41 7.01
C MET A 150 -12.66 -9.72 6.24
N GLU A 151 -11.72 -9.88 5.30
CA GLU A 151 -11.50 -11.14 4.61
C GLU A 151 -10.80 -12.13 5.56
N ILE A 152 -11.15 -13.41 5.48
CA ILE A 152 -10.39 -14.45 6.19
C ILE A 152 -9.15 -14.80 5.37
N LEU A 153 -7.97 -14.70 5.99
CA LEU A 153 -6.70 -14.95 5.31
C LEU A 153 -6.67 -16.35 4.67
N GLY A 154 -6.41 -16.40 3.36
CA GLY A 154 -6.37 -17.65 2.59
C GLY A 154 -7.73 -18.26 2.24
N LYS A 155 -8.84 -17.55 2.48
CA LYS A 155 -10.20 -17.98 2.13
C LYS A 155 -11.01 -16.88 1.45
N LYS A 156 -12.12 -17.27 0.84
CA LYS A 156 -13.10 -16.33 0.25
C LYS A 156 -14.13 -15.82 1.27
N ASP A 157 -14.13 -16.39 2.46
CA ASP A 157 -15.07 -16.03 3.53
C ASP A 157 -14.81 -14.61 4.05
N ILE A 158 -15.89 -13.94 4.45
CA ILE A 158 -15.87 -12.62 5.06
C ILE A 158 -16.38 -12.76 6.48
N GLU A 159 -15.68 -12.13 7.42
CA GLU A 159 -16.08 -12.06 8.81
C GLU A 159 -16.42 -10.61 9.17
N THR A 160 -17.57 -10.42 9.81
CA THR A 160 -17.91 -9.13 10.44
C THR A 160 -17.34 -9.12 11.85
N THR A 161 -16.58 -8.08 12.17
CA THR A 161 -16.04 -7.83 13.51
C THR A 161 -16.18 -6.34 13.82
N THR A 162 -15.59 -5.87 14.92
CA THR A 162 -15.55 -4.43 15.26
C THR A 162 -14.21 -3.81 14.86
N MET A 163 -14.14 -2.50 14.65
CA MET A 163 -12.88 -1.80 14.35
C MET A 163 -11.82 -2.08 15.41
N ALA A 164 -12.20 -1.99 16.69
CA ALA A 164 -11.30 -2.33 17.78
C ALA A 164 -10.85 -3.77 17.64
N ASN A 165 -11.72 -4.75 17.39
CA ASN A 165 -11.28 -6.11 17.18
C ASN A 165 -10.42 -6.24 15.93
N PHE A 166 -10.74 -5.69 14.77
CA PHE A 166 -9.87 -5.78 13.60
C PHE A 166 -8.45 -5.26 13.89
N TYR A 167 -8.34 -4.10 14.54
CA TYR A 167 -7.06 -3.57 14.99
C TYR A 167 -6.45 -4.40 16.13
N SER A 168 -7.27 -4.93 17.05
CA SER A 168 -6.92 -5.54 18.35
C SER A 168 -6.94 -7.10 18.44
N GLN A 169 -7.48 -7.87 17.48
CA GLN A 169 -8.45 -8.96 17.80
C GLN A 169 -8.17 -9.75 19.08
N GLY A 170 -8.95 -9.46 20.13
CA GLY A 170 -9.09 -10.28 21.33
C GLY A 170 -8.56 -9.64 22.62
N LYS A 171 -8.82 -10.31 23.76
CA LYS A 171 -8.56 -9.82 25.13
C LYS A 171 -7.07 -9.54 25.48
N HIS A 172 -6.12 -9.67 24.55
CA HIS A 172 -4.70 -9.26 24.63
C HIS A 172 -4.09 -9.20 23.18
N PRO A 173 -3.04 -8.39 22.92
CA PRO A 173 -3.01 -7.26 21.97
C PRO A 173 -3.09 -7.60 20.45
N SER A 174 -3.74 -6.68 19.72
CA SER A 174 -3.70 -6.28 18.30
C SER A 174 -3.26 -7.19 17.18
N VAL A 175 -4.15 -7.86 16.42
CA VAL A 175 -3.73 -8.64 15.24
C VAL A 175 -2.99 -7.83 14.18
N VAL A 176 -3.53 -6.69 13.72
CA VAL A 176 -2.80 -5.85 12.75
C VAL A 176 -1.50 -5.34 13.38
N LYS A 177 -1.57 -4.69 14.54
CA LYS A 177 -0.39 -4.09 15.20
C LYS A 177 0.67 -5.12 15.65
N ARG A 178 0.26 -6.31 16.07
CA ARG A 178 1.09 -7.43 16.59
C ARG A 178 1.76 -8.18 15.46
N SER A 179 1.03 -8.41 14.37
CA SER A 179 1.58 -9.13 13.22
C SER A 179 2.25 -8.22 12.21
N TYR A 180 2.12 -6.89 12.36
CA TYR A 180 2.81 -5.93 11.54
C TYR A 180 4.32 -6.13 11.65
N SER A 181 4.95 -6.36 10.50
CA SER A 181 6.39 -6.53 10.39
C SER A 181 6.83 -6.17 8.98
N HIS A 182 7.77 -5.22 8.88
CA HIS A 182 8.42 -4.85 7.61
C HIS A 182 7.44 -4.50 6.47
N GLY A 183 6.34 -3.83 6.79
CA GLY A 183 5.38 -3.31 5.79
C GLY A 183 4.17 -4.20 5.51
N THR A 184 4.04 -5.36 6.14
CA THR A 184 2.86 -6.25 6.01
C THR A 184 2.34 -6.68 7.37
N TYR A 185 1.09 -7.15 7.43
CA TYR A 185 0.49 -7.77 8.62
C TYR A 185 -0.20 -9.09 8.26
N ARG A 186 -0.32 -10.02 9.22
CA ARG A 186 -0.88 -11.38 9.02
C ARG A 186 -2.36 -11.47 9.42
N ALA A 187 -3.20 -10.77 8.68
CA ALA A 187 -4.66 -10.93 8.69
C ALA A 187 -5.20 -10.58 7.30
N GLY A 188 -6.46 -10.88 7.03
CA GLY A 188 -7.05 -10.49 5.75
C GLY A 188 -7.30 -8.99 5.65
N ALA A 189 -7.67 -8.55 4.45
CA ALA A 189 -7.98 -7.16 4.18
C ALA A 189 -9.27 -6.73 4.89
N MET A 190 -9.29 -5.51 5.41
CA MET A 190 -10.54 -4.85 5.78
C MET A 190 -11.17 -4.30 4.50
N ARG A 191 -12.43 -4.66 4.25
CA ARG A 191 -13.22 -4.07 3.17
C ARG A 191 -13.50 -2.60 3.45
N GLN A 192 -13.93 -1.89 2.42
CA GLN A 192 -14.24 -0.47 2.53
C GLN A 192 -15.34 -0.23 3.56
N ILE A 193 -15.16 0.83 4.34
CA ILE A 193 -16.20 1.46 5.13
C ILE A 193 -16.47 2.85 4.55
N SER A 194 -17.73 3.23 4.46
CA SER A 194 -18.12 4.61 4.13
C SER A 194 -17.80 5.54 5.30
N LEU A 195 -17.29 6.74 4.99
CA LEU A 195 -17.05 7.79 5.97
C LEU A 195 -18.17 8.84 6.05
N VAL A 196 -19.12 8.76 5.13
CA VAL A 196 -20.20 9.72 4.93
C VAL A 196 -21.58 9.16 5.29
N GLY A 197 -21.65 7.89 5.67
CA GLY A 197 -22.90 7.16 5.90
C GLY A 197 -22.98 5.91 5.05
N ALA A 198 -23.56 4.84 5.59
CA ALA A 198 -23.68 3.58 4.88
C ALA A 198 -24.99 3.53 4.07
N VAL A 199 -24.90 3.01 2.84
CA VAL A 199 -26.04 2.68 1.98
C VAL A 199 -26.05 1.17 1.74
N ASP A 200 -27.23 0.56 1.77
CA ASP A 200 -27.46 -0.87 1.49
C ASP A 200 -26.53 -1.84 2.26
N GLU A 201 -25.69 -2.61 1.55
CA GLU A 201 -24.80 -3.62 2.12
C GLU A 201 -23.45 -3.06 2.58
N GLU A 202 -23.20 -1.76 2.36
CA GLU A 202 -21.99 -1.13 2.86
C GLU A 202 -21.99 -1.06 4.39
N VAL A 203 -20.80 -1.00 4.94
CA VAL A 203 -20.60 -0.71 6.36
C VAL A 203 -19.97 0.66 6.47
N GLY A 204 -20.17 1.34 7.58
CA GLY A 204 -19.72 2.72 7.74
C GLY A 204 -20.69 3.49 8.60
N ASP A 205 -20.34 4.73 8.83
CA ASP A 205 -21.15 5.70 9.54
C ASP A 205 -20.74 7.10 9.06
N TYR A 206 -21.42 8.13 9.55
CA TYR A 206 -21.02 9.50 9.32
C TYR A 206 -19.97 9.94 10.35
N PHE A 207 -18.76 10.27 9.90
CA PHE A 207 -17.64 10.66 10.78
C PHE A 207 -17.21 12.12 10.59
N PRO A 208 -18.01 13.11 11.04
CA PRO A 208 -17.77 14.53 10.76
C PRO A 208 -16.43 15.06 11.28
N GLU A 209 -15.98 14.61 12.46
CA GLU A 209 -14.68 15.01 13.03
C GLU A 209 -13.53 14.58 12.10
N PHE A 210 -13.61 13.38 11.53
CA PHE A 210 -12.58 12.86 10.64
C PHE A 210 -12.63 13.52 9.26
N LEU A 211 -13.83 13.74 8.71
CA LEU A 211 -14.01 14.48 7.46
C LEU A 211 -13.47 15.92 7.59
N GLY A 212 -13.69 16.57 8.73
CA GLY A 212 -13.11 17.87 9.04
C GLY A 212 -11.58 17.87 8.95
N MET A 213 -10.91 16.82 9.46
CA MET A 213 -9.47 16.67 9.30
C MET A 213 -9.05 16.53 7.82
N LEU A 214 -9.81 15.81 6.99
CA LEU A 214 -9.51 15.74 5.55
C LEU A 214 -9.60 17.13 4.89
N GLU A 215 -10.59 17.94 5.27
CA GLU A 215 -10.78 19.30 4.74
C GLU A 215 -9.71 20.31 5.17
N GLU A 216 -8.93 20.04 6.19
CA GLU A 216 -7.78 20.89 6.56
C GLU A 216 -6.70 20.90 5.46
N SER A 217 -6.64 19.86 4.63
CA SER A 217 -5.72 19.83 3.49
C SER A 217 -6.18 20.84 2.42
N PRO A 218 -5.30 21.79 2.01
CA PRO A 218 -5.64 22.75 0.96
C PRO A 218 -5.87 22.07 -0.41
N PHE A 219 -5.46 20.81 -0.56
CA PHE A 219 -5.70 20.00 -1.75
C PHE A 219 -7.04 19.26 -1.64
N LEU A 220 -7.27 18.51 -0.55
CA LEU A 220 -8.50 17.71 -0.40
C LEU A 220 -9.75 18.57 -0.30
N LYS A 221 -9.68 19.74 0.35
CA LYS A 221 -10.77 20.72 0.37
C LYS A 221 -11.28 21.11 -1.03
N ARG A 222 -10.44 20.94 -2.05
CA ARG A 222 -10.78 21.22 -3.44
C ARG A 222 -11.36 20.01 -4.14
N THR A 223 -10.83 18.82 -3.85
CA THR A 223 -11.08 17.59 -4.61
C THR A 223 -12.03 16.60 -3.94
N LEU A 224 -12.42 16.81 -2.69
CA LEU A 224 -13.51 16.06 -2.06
C LEU A 224 -14.81 16.22 -2.86
N PRO A 225 -15.79 15.29 -2.72
CA PRO A 225 -17.02 15.32 -3.52
C PRO A 225 -17.82 16.63 -3.42
N TRP A 226 -17.77 17.31 -2.27
CA TRP A 226 -18.38 18.63 -2.04
C TRP A 226 -17.36 19.79 -2.12
N GLY A 227 -16.14 19.52 -2.56
CA GLY A 227 -15.04 20.47 -2.66
C GLY A 227 -15.22 21.50 -3.77
N THR A 228 -14.38 22.55 -3.76
CA THR A 228 -14.54 23.70 -4.68
C THR A 228 -14.40 23.38 -6.16
N PHE A 229 -13.76 22.25 -6.53
CA PHE A 229 -13.62 21.80 -7.93
C PHE A 229 -14.73 20.83 -8.35
N SER A 230 -15.58 20.40 -7.42
CA SER A 230 -16.74 19.58 -7.76
C SER A 230 -17.85 20.41 -8.40
N ASN A 231 -18.58 19.79 -9.32
CA ASN A 231 -19.84 20.35 -9.83
C ASN A 231 -20.95 20.31 -8.77
N LEU A 232 -20.84 19.39 -7.80
CA LEU A 232 -21.72 19.23 -6.65
C LEU A 232 -21.16 19.95 -5.40
N ARG A 233 -20.40 21.03 -5.62
CA ARG A 233 -19.93 21.90 -4.53
C ARG A 233 -21.10 22.29 -3.63
N GLN A 234 -20.88 22.31 -2.31
CA GLN A 234 -21.90 22.60 -1.27
C GLN A 234 -22.93 21.49 -1.01
N MET A 235 -22.78 20.30 -1.61
CA MET A 235 -23.50 19.10 -1.17
C MET A 235 -23.22 18.78 0.31
N ASP A 236 -24.24 18.30 1.05
CA ASP A 236 -24.03 17.76 2.38
C ASP A 236 -23.23 16.46 2.27
N PRO A 237 -22.15 16.25 3.06
CA PRO A 237 -21.38 15.02 3.01
C PRO A 237 -22.22 13.75 3.07
N THR A 238 -23.30 13.75 3.86
CA THR A 238 -24.17 12.58 4.07
C THR A 238 -25.02 12.21 2.86
N GLU A 239 -25.11 13.08 1.85
CA GLU A 239 -25.79 12.83 0.58
C GLU A 239 -24.83 12.31 -0.51
N SER A 240 -23.55 12.11 -0.19
CA SER A 240 -22.55 11.73 -1.18
C SER A 240 -22.48 10.21 -1.39
N ASP A 241 -22.74 9.77 -2.62
CA ASP A 241 -22.47 8.39 -3.08
C ASP A 241 -21.01 8.17 -3.54
N ASP A 242 -20.22 9.26 -3.64
CA ASP A 242 -18.82 9.22 -4.11
C ASP A 242 -17.81 8.88 -2.99
N GLY A 243 -18.28 8.77 -1.74
CA GLY A 243 -17.46 8.59 -0.54
C GLY A 243 -17.18 9.91 0.19
N PRO A 244 -16.05 10.03 0.93
CA PRO A 244 -14.90 9.12 0.95
C PRO A 244 -15.15 7.76 1.63
N ILE A 245 -14.35 6.77 1.25
CA ILE A 245 -14.31 5.44 1.86
C ILE A 245 -12.92 5.14 2.45
N MET A 246 -12.85 4.29 3.48
CA MET A 246 -11.61 3.82 4.09
C MET A 246 -11.53 2.29 4.04
N TRP A 247 -10.39 1.74 3.63
CA TRP A 247 -10.12 0.30 3.64
C TRP A 247 -8.67 0.02 4.04
N VAL A 248 -8.36 -1.24 4.38
CA VAL A 248 -7.00 -1.63 4.80
C VAL A 248 -6.58 -2.92 4.09
N ARG A 249 -5.36 -2.93 3.53
CA ARG A 249 -4.78 -4.08 2.86
C ARG A 249 -3.54 -4.60 3.60
N PRO A 250 -3.33 -5.93 3.65
CA PRO A 250 -2.21 -6.54 4.38
C PRO A 250 -0.85 -6.45 3.68
N GLY A 251 -0.83 -5.98 2.42
CA GLY A 251 0.35 -6.05 1.55
C GLY A 251 0.62 -7.47 1.04
N GLU A 252 1.26 -7.56 -0.12
CA GLU A 252 1.61 -8.85 -0.74
C GLU A 252 2.64 -9.60 0.11
N GLN A 253 2.38 -10.89 0.37
CA GLN A 253 3.20 -11.70 1.26
C GLN A 253 2.96 -13.20 1.04
N MET A 254 3.93 -14.01 1.46
CA MET A 254 3.77 -15.47 1.50
C MET A 254 3.04 -15.88 2.78
N ILE A 255 1.95 -16.64 2.65
CA ILE A 255 1.17 -17.15 3.79
C ILE A 255 1.48 -18.63 4.01
N PRO A 256 2.03 -19.01 5.18
CA PRO A 256 2.19 -20.41 5.53
C PRO A 256 0.84 -21.13 5.55
N VAL A 257 0.77 -22.35 5.02
CA VAL A 257 -0.47 -23.16 5.03
C VAL A 257 -0.98 -23.39 6.46
N ALA A 258 -0.08 -23.44 7.45
CA ALA A 258 -0.42 -23.58 8.86
C ALA A 258 -1.20 -22.37 9.43
N ASP A 259 -1.03 -21.18 8.85
CA ASP A 259 -1.69 -19.95 9.29
C ASP A 259 -3.08 -19.78 8.65
N ILE A 260 -3.44 -20.63 7.69
CA ILE A 260 -4.77 -20.62 7.07
C ILE A 260 -5.75 -21.29 8.04
N PRO A 261 -6.78 -20.58 8.54
CA PRO A 261 -7.73 -21.15 9.48
C PRO A 261 -8.38 -22.41 8.91
N LYS A 262 -8.59 -23.46 9.71
CA LYS A 262 -9.37 -24.62 9.24
C LYS A 262 -10.82 -24.18 8.98
N SER A 263 -11.47 -24.70 7.95
CA SER A 263 -12.88 -24.37 7.69
C SER A 263 -13.73 -24.79 8.88
N PRO A 264 -14.71 -23.96 9.31
CA PRO A 264 -15.62 -24.37 10.37
C PRO A 264 -16.26 -25.68 9.95
N PHE A 265 -16.15 -26.73 10.77
CA PHE A 265 -16.88 -27.97 10.52
C PHE A 265 -18.37 -27.61 10.46
N LYS A 266 -19.02 -27.92 9.33
CA LYS A 266 -20.48 -27.80 9.19
C LYS A 266 -21.10 -28.60 10.35
N ARG A 267 -21.63 -27.91 11.37
CA ARG A 267 -22.46 -28.56 12.39
C ARG A 267 -23.66 -29.15 11.65
N ARG A 268 -23.71 -30.48 11.55
CA ARG A 268 -24.91 -31.19 11.09
C ARG A 268 -26.04 -30.80 12.04
N ARG A 269 -27.09 -30.18 11.48
CA ARG A 269 -28.39 -30.06 12.14
C ARG A 269 -29.04 -31.44 12.20
#